data_AF-A0A2G9UTW5-F1
#
_entry.id   AF-A0A2G9UTW5-F1
#
_cell.length_a   1.000
_cell.length_b   1.000
_cell.length_c   1.000
_cell.angle_alpha   90.00
_cell.angle_beta   90.00
_cell.angle_gamma   90.00
#
_symmetry.space_group_name_H-M   'P 1'
#
loop_
_entity.id
_entity.type
_entity.pdbx_description
1 polymer ?
#
loop_
_entity_poly.entity_id
_entity_poly.type
_entity_poly.pdbx_seq_one_letter_code
_entity_poly.pdbx_strand_id
1 'polypeptide(L)'
;MTSLPSSRILPDVPCRVCQDHSSGKHYGIFSCDGCAGFFKRSIRRHRQYVCKNKGGCEEGRCIVDKTHRNQCRACRLRKCLEIGMNKEAVQHERGPRNSSLRRQNMLMEHPRLALSPDIGSDSDASPPCLEKLPEVAARVFFQLITWTRYQLPFACLPLEGQISTFQHCWPALFVLSCGERPFITSQQVLNDPSDFVKEKAEVAECFEKMESLRLDAREHAMLRTYALMKDTPSAYQLGFQLAAYHQVVHRNDPLRFLKCLDVLSISGDSLVAVLFRPSIGEASMSRLIADILNPRKPEPVALPPARGPRTDFCVEGLLGRNISSPSTSALDNSSLRPTTSVASPESVSGTEEV
;
A
#
# COMPACT_ATOMS: atom_id res chain seq x y z
N MET A 1 17.52 -49.87 3.86
CA MET A 1 16.14 -49.82 4.39
C MET A 1 15.55 -48.46 4.08
N THR A 2 14.55 -48.40 3.20
CA THR A 2 13.87 -47.16 2.81
C THR A 2 12.85 -46.77 3.88
N SER A 3 13.00 -45.58 4.48
CA SER A 3 12.06 -45.06 5.48
C SER A 3 10.77 -44.60 4.79
N LEU A 4 9.68 -45.33 4.99
CA LEU A 4 8.35 -44.90 4.57
C LEU A 4 7.95 -43.60 5.29
N PRO A 5 7.41 -42.59 4.59
CA PRO A 5 6.95 -41.37 5.23
C PRO A 5 5.71 -41.67 6.09
N SER A 6 5.84 -41.50 7.40
CA SER A 6 4.70 -41.61 8.33
C SER A 6 3.63 -40.58 7.97
N SER A 7 2.55 -41.04 7.34
CA SER A 7 1.40 -40.21 6.99
C SER A 7 0.72 -39.73 8.26
N ARG A 8 0.85 -38.45 8.59
CA ARG A 8 0.27 -37.79 9.78
C ARG A 8 -1.27 -37.69 9.76
N ILE A 9 -1.95 -38.50 8.96
CA ILE A 9 -3.39 -38.53 8.79
C ILE A 9 -3.90 -39.78 9.53
N LEU A 10 -4.92 -39.60 10.37
CA LEU A 10 -5.63 -40.66 11.09
C LEU A 10 -6.90 -40.98 10.30
N PRO A 11 -6.98 -42.09 9.54
CA PRO A 11 -8.13 -42.39 8.69
C PRO A 11 -9.41 -42.57 9.51
N ASP A 12 -9.32 -43.25 10.66
CA ASP A 12 -10.46 -43.63 11.50
C ASP A 12 -10.92 -42.52 12.46
N VAL A 13 -10.26 -41.36 12.45
CA VAL A 13 -10.56 -40.24 13.36
C VAL A 13 -11.07 -39.04 12.56
N PRO A 14 -12.38 -38.74 12.57
CA PRO A 14 -12.93 -37.63 11.79
C PRO A 14 -12.68 -36.26 12.45
N CYS A 15 -12.48 -35.24 11.60
CA CYS A 15 -12.36 -33.85 12.00
C CYS A 15 -13.69 -33.31 12.53
N ARG A 16 -13.75 -32.96 13.82
CA ARG A 16 -14.98 -32.49 14.49
C ARG A 16 -15.62 -31.24 13.86
N VAL A 17 -14.90 -30.49 13.03
CA VAL A 17 -15.43 -29.34 12.25
C VAL A 17 -16.16 -29.80 10.99
N CYS A 18 -15.60 -30.74 10.22
CA CYS A 18 -15.97 -30.95 8.80
C CYS A 18 -15.95 -32.41 8.33
N GLN A 19 -15.77 -33.38 9.23
CA GLN A 19 -15.74 -34.83 9.00
C GLN A 19 -14.66 -35.36 8.02
N ASP A 20 -13.81 -34.51 7.46
CA ASP A 20 -12.57 -34.92 6.77
C ASP A 20 -11.58 -35.61 7.74
N HIS A 21 -10.64 -36.42 7.25
CA HIS A 21 -9.70 -37.15 8.11
C HIS A 21 -8.88 -36.21 9.00
N SER A 22 -8.77 -36.53 10.29
CA SER A 22 -8.02 -35.75 11.27
C SER A 22 -6.53 -35.93 11.09
N SER A 23 -5.74 -34.89 11.36
CA SER A 23 -4.27 -34.96 11.48
C SER A 23 -3.80 -34.95 12.95
N GLY A 24 -4.74 -35.18 13.89
CA GLY A 24 -4.50 -35.18 15.33
C GLY A 24 -5.29 -34.11 16.08
N LYS A 25 -4.92 -33.87 17.33
CA LYS A 25 -5.51 -32.81 18.15
C LYS A 25 -4.85 -31.47 17.84
N HIS A 26 -5.63 -30.50 17.39
CA HIS A 26 -5.21 -29.11 17.19
C HIS A 26 -6.14 -28.19 17.98
N TYR A 27 -5.57 -27.25 18.74
CA TYR A 27 -6.34 -26.29 19.55
C TYR A 27 -7.36 -26.95 20.49
N GLY A 28 -7.04 -28.12 21.05
CA GLY A 28 -7.88 -28.85 22.01
C GLY A 28 -8.71 -30.00 21.43
N ILE A 29 -8.97 -30.02 20.11
CA ILE A 29 -9.88 -31.01 19.49
C ILE A 29 -9.28 -31.73 18.28
N PHE A 30 -9.80 -32.93 17.97
CA PHE A 30 -9.45 -33.64 16.74
C PHE A 30 -9.95 -32.89 15.50
N SER A 31 -9.02 -32.50 14.63
CA SER A 31 -9.32 -31.77 13.41
C SER A 31 -8.31 -32.04 12.29
N CYS A 32 -8.69 -31.72 11.06
CA CYS A 32 -7.83 -31.79 9.90
C CYS A 32 -7.00 -30.49 9.75
N ASP A 33 -5.86 -30.58 9.04
CA ASP A 33 -4.97 -29.43 8.81
C ASP A 33 -5.68 -28.23 8.17
N GLY A 34 -6.64 -28.49 7.29
CA GLY A 34 -7.44 -27.44 6.65
C GLY A 34 -8.26 -26.61 7.65
N CYS A 35 -8.79 -27.23 8.71
CA CYS A 35 -9.55 -26.54 9.75
C CYS A 35 -8.65 -25.95 10.85
N ALA A 36 -7.60 -26.65 11.27
CA ALA A 36 -6.60 -26.12 12.19
C ALA A 36 -5.91 -24.87 11.62
N GLY A 37 -5.45 -24.93 10.36
CA GLY A 37 -4.83 -23.81 9.67
C GLY A 37 -5.78 -22.64 9.43
N PHE A 38 -7.06 -22.91 9.15
CA PHE A 38 -8.10 -21.88 9.04
C PHE A 38 -8.33 -21.17 10.38
N PHE A 39 -8.49 -21.92 11.47
CA PHE A 39 -8.70 -21.37 12.81
C PHE A 39 -7.53 -20.48 13.24
N LYS A 40 -6.29 -20.98 13.13
CA LYS A 40 -5.06 -20.22 13.41
C LYS A 40 -5.01 -18.86 12.71
N ARG A 41 -5.28 -18.83 11.40
CA ARG A 41 -5.25 -17.60 10.59
C ARG A 41 -6.36 -16.63 10.95
N SER A 42 -7.53 -17.14 11.33
CA SER A 42 -8.70 -16.33 11.68
C SER A 42 -8.53 -15.64 13.03
N ILE A 43 -8.08 -16.39 14.06
CA ILE A 43 -7.82 -15.85 15.40
C ILE A 43 -6.69 -14.83 15.37
N ARG A 44 -5.51 -15.16 14.81
CA ARG A 44 -4.34 -14.25 14.82
C ARG A 44 -4.59 -12.91 14.13
N ARG A 45 -5.31 -12.92 13.00
CA ARG A 45 -5.63 -11.70 12.24
C ARG A 45 -6.96 -11.07 12.67
N HIS A 46 -7.49 -11.47 13.84
CA HIS A 46 -8.73 -10.96 14.44
C HIS A 46 -9.89 -10.86 13.42
N ARG A 47 -10.03 -11.90 12.57
CA ARG A 47 -10.93 -11.85 11.41
C ARG A 47 -12.38 -11.99 11.83
N GLN A 48 -13.14 -10.93 11.61
CA GLN A 48 -14.60 -10.95 11.65
C GLN A 48 -15.14 -11.37 10.26
N TYR A 49 -16.08 -12.31 10.24
CA TYR A 49 -16.70 -12.82 9.02
C TYR A 49 -18.22 -12.73 9.16
N VAL A 50 -18.89 -12.25 8.10
CA VAL A 50 -20.37 -12.16 8.04
C VAL A 50 -20.89 -13.30 7.15
N CYS A 51 -21.98 -13.95 7.57
CA CYS A 51 -22.68 -14.94 6.75
C CYS A 51 -23.43 -14.24 5.61
N LYS A 52 -23.30 -14.73 4.37
CA LYS A 52 -24.04 -14.19 3.21
C LYS A 52 -25.40 -14.85 2.98
N ASN A 53 -25.66 -16.03 3.55
CA ASN A 53 -26.96 -16.67 3.44
C ASN A 53 -27.93 -16.07 4.46
N LYS A 54 -28.86 -15.24 3.99
CA LYS A 54 -29.91 -14.57 4.78
C LYS A 54 -31.32 -15.12 4.53
N GLY A 55 -31.49 -16.17 3.72
CA GLY A 55 -32.78 -16.47 3.08
C GLY A 55 -33.21 -17.94 3.00
N GLY A 56 -32.64 -18.85 3.79
CA GLY A 56 -33.07 -20.25 3.77
C GLY A 56 -32.52 -21.05 4.94
N CYS A 57 -33.44 -21.73 5.64
CA CYS A 57 -33.20 -22.67 6.75
C CYS A 57 -32.15 -22.19 7.77
N GLU A 58 -32.60 -21.27 8.64
CA GLU A 58 -31.92 -20.81 9.85
C GLU A 58 -30.65 -19.97 9.59
N GLU A 59 -30.78 -18.66 9.83
CA GLU A 59 -29.70 -17.70 9.63
C GLU A 59 -28.43 -18.14 10.38
N GLY A 60 -27.32 -18.22 9.65
CA GLY A 60 -26.08 -18.72 10.20
C GLY A 60 -26.05 -20.23 10.47
N ARG A 61 -26.72 -21.09 9.71
CA ARG A 61 -26.51 -22.56 9.80
C ARG A 61 -26.02 -23.24 8.52
N CYS A 62 -25.23 -22.53 7.70
CA CYS A 62 -24.57 -23.12 6.53
C CYS A 62 -23.80 -24.42 6.88
N ILE A 63 -23.97 -25.44 6.06
CA ILE A 63 -23.32 -26.75 6.22
C ILE A 63 -21.80 -26.61 6.18
N VAL A 64 -21.12 -27.34 7.06
CA VAL A 64 -19.65 -27.40 7.15
C VAL A 64 -19.22 -28.87 7.17
N ASP A 65 -18.93 -29.39 5.99
CA ASP A 65 -18.43 -30.73 5.69
C ASP A 65 -17.12 -30.63 4.86
N LYS A 66 -16.60 -31.76 4.35
CA LYS A 66 -15.32 -31.80 3.62
C LYS A 66 -15.31 -30.93 2.36
N THR A 67 -16.41 -30.91 1.60
CA THR A 67 -16.56 -30.26 0.29
C THR A 67 -16.96 -28.79 0.42
N HIS A 68 -17.88 -28.48 1.33
CA HIS A 68 -18.56 -27.19 1.44
C HIS A 68 -17.99 -26.27 2.53
N ARG A 69 -17.06 -26.75 3.38
CA ARG A 69 -16.36 -25.93 4.42
C ARG A 69 -15.72 -24.63 3.94
N ASN A 70 -15.54 -24.41 2.63
CA ASN A 70 -15.00 -23.17 2.09
C ASN A 70 -16.09 -22.14 1.69
N GLN A 71 -17.36 -22.54 1.56
CA GLN A 71 -18.45 -21.67 1.08
C GLN A 71 -18.80 -20.55 2.08
N CYS A 72 -18.87 -20.85 3.38
CA CYS A 72 -19.15 -19.85 4.41
C CYS A 72 -18.09 -19.82 5.52
N ARG A 73 -17.17 -18.84 5.42
CA ARG A 73 -16.09 -18.62 6.42
C ARG A 73 -16.64 -18.25 7.81
N ALA A 74 -17.77 -17.54 7.87
CA ALA A 74 -18.44 -17.19 9.13
C ALA A 74 -18.94 -18.43 9.88
N CYS A 75 -19.74 -19.28 9.21
CA CYS A 75 -20.26 -20.51 9.81
C CYS A 75 -19.14 -21.50 10.15
N ARG A 76 -18.08 -21.59 9.34
CA ARG A 76 -16.91 -22.41 9.67
C ARG A 76 -16.19 -21.94 10.93
N LEU A 77 -15.91 -20.63 11.06
CA LEU A 77 -15.20 -20.09 12.23
C LEU A 77 -16.02 -20.24 13.50
N ARG A 78 -17.32 -19.93 13.43
CA ARG A 78 -18.23 -20.12 14.55
C ARG A 78 -18.33 -21.60 14.93
N LYS A 79 -18.48 -22.52 13.98
CA LYS A 79 -18.47 -23.97 14.27
C LYS A 79 -17.16 -24.43 14.93
N CYS A 80 -16.00 -23.90 14.52
CA CYS A 80 -14.73 -24.19 15.21
C CYS A 80 -14.76 -23.77 16.69
N LEU A 81 -15.34 -22.61 17.01
CA LEU A 81 -15.46 -22.12 18.39
C LEU A 81 -16.51 -22.92 19.18
N GLU A 82 -17.69 -23.17 18.61
CA GLU A 82 -18.80 -23.92 19.21
C GLU A 82 -18.39 -25.34 19.64
N ILE A 83 -17.57 -26.03 18.84
CA ILE A 83 -17.07 -27.38 19.18
C ILE A 83 -15.84 -27.37 20.10
N GLY A 84 -15.39 -26.21 20.58
CA GLY A 84 -14.31 -26.08 21.55
C GLY A 84 -12.89 -25.99 21.00
N MET A 85 -12.66 -25.45 19.79
CA MET A 85 -11.29 -25.01 19.44
C MET A 85 -10.88 -23.84 20.35
N ASN A 86 -9.87 -24.07 21.17
CA ASN A 86 -9.37 -23.09 22.13
C ASN A 86 -8.61 -21.97 21.41
N LYS A 87 -9.19 -20.75 21.42
CA LYS A 87 -8.57 -19.55 20.84
C LYS A 87 -7.31 -19.11 21.59
N GLU A 88 -7.23 -19.32 22.90
CA GLU A 88 -6.06 -18.98 23.74
C GLU A 88 -4.87 -19.90 23.47
N ALA A 89 -5.13 -21.13 23.00
CA ALA A 89 -4.08 -22.04 22.53
C ALA A 89 -3.45 -21.58 21.20
N VAL A 90 -4.03 -20.57 20.52
CA VAL A 90 -3.41 -19.90 19.39
C VAL A 90 -2.38 -18.90 19.92
N GLN A 91 -1.19 -19.41 20.25
CA GLN A 91 -0.04 -18.59 20.60
C GLN A 91 0.10 -17.43 19.58
N HIS A 92 0.33 -16.22 20.11
CA HIS A 92 0.82 -15.07 19.35
C HIS A 92 2.01 -15.49 18.47
N GLU A 93 2.30 -14.73 17.41
CA GLU A 93 3.41 -15.08 16.52
C GLU A 93 4.66 -15.38 17.34
N ARG A 94 5.18 -16.60 17.21
CA ARG A 94 6.48 -16.91 17.79
C ARG A 94 7.44 -16.00 17.06
N GLY A 95 8.01 -15.03 17.80
CA GLY A 95 9.07 -14.16 17.30
C GLY A 95 10.05 -15.04 16.52
N PRO A 96 10.46 -14.58 15.32
CA PRO A 96 10.94 -15.47 14.27
C PRO A 96 12.06 -16.35 14.85
N ARG A 97 11.86 -17.68 14.78
CA ARG A 97 12.61 -18.71 15.57
C ARG A 97 14.09 -18.36 15.63
N ASN A 98 14.77 -18.60 16.76
CA ASN A 98 16.12 -18.13 17.11
C ASN A 98 17.22 -18.22 16.01
N SER A 99 17.06 -19.04 14.97
CA SER A 99 17.70 -18.85 13.65
C SER A 99 17.63 -17.41 13.10
N SER A 100 16.64 -16.61 13.48
CA SER A 100 16.37 -15.26 12.98
C SER A 100 17.07 -14.19 13.81
N LEU A 101 17.29 -14.41 15.11
CA LEU A 101 18.22 -13.60 15.91
C LEU A 101 19.67 -13.91 15.53
N ARG A 102 20.03 -15.19 15.30
CA ARG A 102 21.32 -15.53 14.69
C ARG A 102 21.47 -14.97 13.27
N ARG A 103 20.40 -14.94 12.47
CA ARG A 103 20.39 -14.27 11.15
C ARG A 103 20.43 -12.74 11.28
N GLN A 104 19.82 -12.11 12.28
CA GLN A 104 19.94 -10.67 12.52
C GLN A 104 21.35 -10.28 12.98
N ASN A 105 21.98 -11.05 13.87
CA ASN A 105 23.39 -10.84 14.21
C ASN A 105 24.31 -11.09 12.99
N MET A 106 24.08 -12.16 12.21
CA MET A 106 24.82 -12.40 10.96
C MET A 106 24.55 -11.35 9.87
N LEU A 107 23.37 -10.72 9.85
CA LEU A 107 23.07 -9.56 9.00
C LEU A 107 23.81 -8.30 9.46
N MET A 108 24.16 -8.21 10.75
CA MET A 108 24.98 -7.15 11.31
C MET A 108 26.48 -7.39 11.08
N GLU A 109 26.93 -8.65 11.12
CA GLU A 109 28.36 -9.03 11.01
C GLU A 109 28.82 -9.35 9.57
N HIS A 110 27.98 -9.91 8.70
CA HIS A 110 28.34 -10.25 7.31
C HIS A 110 27.19 -10.02 6.29
N PRO A 111 27.11 -8.82 5.69
CA PRO A 111 26.04 -8.47 4.74
C PRO A 111 25.99 -9.27 3.42
N ARG A 112 27.08 -9.97 3.03
CA ARG A 112 27.27 -10.48 1.66
C ARG A 112 26.52 -11.77 1.29
N LEU A 113 25.80 -12.41 2.22
CA LEU A 113 25.10 -13.69 1.99
C LEU A 113 23.56 -13.62 2.13
N ALA A 114 22.99 -12.41 2.24
CA ALA A 114 21.56 -12.21 2.52
C ALA A 114 20.63 -12.29 1.29
N LEU A 115 21.17 -12.33 0.07
CA LEU A 115 20.40 -12.31 -1.18
C LEU A 115 20.13 -13.72 -1.72
N SER A 116 19.22 -14.44 -1.06
CA SER A 116 18.45 -15.53 -1.66
C SER A 116 17.10 -15.62 -0.94
N PRO A 117 16.00 -15.16 -1.57
CA PRO A 117 14.67 -15.21 -0.97
C PRO A 117 14.06 -16.61 -1.16
N ASP A 118 14.16 -17.42 -0.12
CA ASP A 118 13.49 -18.72 -0.07
C ASP A 118 11.98 -18.52 0.21
N ILE A 119 11.24 -18.16 -0.84
CA ILE A 119 9.77 -18.15 -0.87
C ILE A 119 9.32 -19.40 -1.61
N GLY A 120 8.80 -20.37 -0.87
CA GLY A 120 8.24 -21.58 -1.48
C GLY A 120 6.92 -21.33 -2.20
N SER A 121 6.67 -22.18 -3.20
CA SER A 121 5.49 -22.28 -4.09
C SER A 121 5.64 -21.56 -5.42
N ASP A 122 6.16 -22.28 -6.41
CA ASP A 122 6.00 -21.99 -7.83
C ASP A 122 4.52 -21.81 -8.20
N SER A 123 4.16 -20.58 -8.56
CA SER A 123 3.13 -20.22 -9.55
C SER A 123 3.21 -18.70 -9.75
N ASP A 124 3.28 -18.28 -11.02
CA ASP A 124 3.23 -16.87 -11.44
C ASP A 124 4.50 -16.00 -11.24
N ALA A 125 5.68 -16.63 -11.17
CA ALA A 125 6.95 -15.93 -11.39
C ALA A 125 7.13 -15.61 -12.89
N SER A 126 6.62 -14.47 -13.34
CA SER A 126 7.09 -13.84 -14.58
C SER A 126 8.58 -13.45 -14.43
N PRO A 127 9.41 -13.58 -15.48
CA PRO A 127 10.84 -13.33 -15.38
C PRO A 127 11.16 -11.86 -15.04
N PRO A 128 12.26 -11.56 -14.32
CA PRO A 128 12.59 -10.23 -13.80
C PRO A 128 13.13 -9.25 -14.86
N CYS A 129 12.59 -9.30 -16.09
CA CYS A 129 13.13 -8.63 -17.26
C CYS A 129 12.35 -7.37 -17.69
N LEU A 130 11.18 -7.08 -17.10
CA LEU A 130 10.30 -6.02 -17.61
C LEU A 130 9.32 -5.39 -16.58
N GLU A 131 9.70 -5.31 -15.30
CA GLU A 131 9.02 -4.37 -14.39
C GLU A 131 9.27 -2.94 -14.88
N LYS A 132 8.21 -2.16 -15.10
CA LYS A 132 8.37 -0.79 -15.63
C LYS A 132 8.95 0.11 -14.54
N LEU A 133 9.83 1.03 -14.91
CA LEU A 133 10.48 1.96 -13.98
C LEU A 133 9.50 2.66 -12.99
N PRO A 134 8.30 3.12 -13.41
CA PRO A 134 7.32 3.71 -12.50
C PRO A 134 6.69 2.73 -11.49
N GLU A 135 6.57 1.45 -11.83
CA GLU A 135 6.05 0.40 -10.94
C GLU A 135 7.06 0.10 -9.81
N VAL A 136 8.35 0.05 -10.18
CA VAL A 136 9.46 -0.08 -9.23
C VAL A 136 9.52 1.14 -8.31
N ALA A 137 9.40 2.36 -8.86
CA ALA A 137 9.38 3.60 -8.09
C ALA A 137 8.22 3.64 -7.09
N ALA A 138 7.00 3.31 -7.51
CA ALA A 138 5.84 3.20 -6.63
C ALA A 138 6.09 2.19 -5.49
N ARG A 139 6.65 1.00 -5.79
CA ARG A 139 6.98 -0.02 -4.78
C ARG A 139 8.01 0.47 -3.75
N VAL A 140 9.09 1.14 -4.20
CA VAL A 140 10.10 1.71 -3.30
C VAL A 140 9.49 2.83 -2.43
N PHE A 141 8.64 3.68 -3.01
CA PHE A 141 7.93 4.73 -2.27
C PHE A 141 7.00 4.18 -1.19
N PHE A 142 6.22 3.13 -1.49
CA PHE A 142 5.38 2.46 -0.48
C PHE A 142 6.20 1.78 0.62
N GLN A 143 7.37 1.20 0.32
CA GLN A 143 8.29 0.71 1.34
C GLN A 143 8.84 1.85 2.21
N LEU A 144 9.21 2.98 1.59
CA LEU A 144 9.74 4.15 2.28
C LEU A 144 8.72 4.77 3.25
N ILE A 145 7.49 5.05 2.80
CA ILE A 145 6.44 5.65 3.66
C ILE A 145 5.96 4.69 4.76
N THR A 146 6.10 3.38 4.54
CA THR A 146 5.89 2.37 5.59
C THR A 146 7.02 2.41 6.62
N TRP A 147 8.28 2.53 6.18
CA TRP A 147 9.44 2.61 7.06
C TRP A 147 9.45 3.87 7.93
N THR A 148 9.13 5.05 7.37
CA THR A 148 9.11 6.33 8.12
C THR A 148 8.12 6.32 9.28
N ARG A 149 6.93 5.74 9.10
CA ARG A 149 5.92 5.59 10.16
C ARG A 149 6.39 4.88 11.43
N TYR A 150 7.39 4.01 11.31
CA TYR A 150 7.94 3.27 12.46
C TYR A 150 9.20 3.94 13.03
N GLN A 151 9.67 5.04 12.47
CA GLN A 151 10.78 5.82 13.04
C GLN A 151 10.26 6.70 14.17
N LEU A 152 10.81 6.54 15.38
CA LEU A 152 10.34 7.23 16.58
C LEU A 152 10.23 8.77 16.43
N PRO A 153 11.20 9.48 15.84
CA PRO A 153 11.10 10.94 15.66
C PRO A 153 9.92 11.37 14.79
N PHE A 154 9.49 10.52 13.85
CA PHE A 154 8.37 10.78 12.95
C PHE A 154 7.03 10.34 13.56
N ALA A 155 7.00 9.15 14.18
CA ALA A 155 5.81 8.58 14.82
C ALA A 155 5.28 9.44 15.97
N CYS A 156 6.15 10.21 16.63
CA CYS A 156 5.79 11.16 17.69
C CYS A 156 5.19 12.49 17.18
N LEU A 157 5.25 12.80 15.88
CA LEU A 157 4.68 14.03 15.33
C LEU A 157 3.14 13.93 15.24
N PRO A 158 2.40 15.04 15.37
CA PRO A 158 0.98 15.09 15.00
C PRO A 158 0.82 14.80 13.51
N LEU A 159 -0.36 14.32 13.08
CA LEU A 159 -0.62 13.89 11.70
C LEU A 159 -0.26 14.94 10.64
N GLU A 160 -0.58 16.22 10.88
CA GLU A 160 -0.21 17.33 10.01
C GLU A 160 1.32 17.50 9.90
N GLY A 161 2.02 17.38 11.03
CA GLY A 161 3.48 17.34 11.08
C GLY A 161 4.06 16.14 10.33
N GLN A 162 3.49 14.94 10.48
CA GLN A 162 3.89 13.75 9.71
C GLN A 162 3.74 13.97 8.19
N ILE A 163 2.64 14.58 7.76
CA ILE A 163 2.40 14.89 6.35
C ILE A 163 3.43 15.90 5.85
N SER A 164 3.60 17.03 6.54
CA SER A 164 4.54 18.09 6.19
C SER A 164 6.00 17.60 6.16
N THR A 165 6.46 16.95 7.23
CA THR A 165 7.81 16.39 7.32
C THR A 165 8.06 15.34 6.23
N PHE A 166 7.11 14.43 5.96
CA PHE A 166 7.31 13.44 4.88
C PHE A 166 7.32 14.09 3.50
N GLN A 167 6.45 15.07 3.25
CA GLN A 167 6.45 15.85 1.99
C GLN A 167 7.80 16.53 1.73
N HIS A 168 8.51 16.99 2.76
CA HIS A 168 9.85 17.56 2.62
C HIS A 168 10.96 16.51 2.44
N CYS A 169 10.98 15.44 3.25
CA CYS A 169 12.13 14.53 3.29
C CYS A 169 12.06 13.31 2.35
N TRP A 170 10.89 12.99 1.77
CA TRP A 170 10.77 11.81 0.91
C TRP A 170 11.71 11.79 -0.33
N PRO A 171 12.06 12.90 -1.01
CA PRO A 171 12.92 12.86 -2.20
C PRO A 171 14.32 12.31 -1.86
N ALA A 172 14.95 12.91 -0.84
CA ALA A 172 16.24 12.51 -0.32
C ALA A 172 16.24 11.05 0.19
N LEU A 173 15.19 10.67 0.94
CA LEU A 173 15.04 9.31 1.46
C LEU A 173 14.76 8.27 0.36
N PHE A 174 14.15 8.67 -0.76
CA PHE A 174 13.89 7.82 -1.90
C PHE A 174 15.19 7.49 -2.66
N VAL A 175 16.01 8.50 -2.98
CA VAL A 175 17.33 8.29 -3.60
C VAL A 175 18.25 7.48 -2.67
N LEU A 176 18.26 7.77 -1.36
CA LEU A 176 18.98 6.95 -0.37
C LEU A 176 18.53 5.48 -0.36
N SER A 177 17.25 5.21 -0.61
CA SER A 177 16.72 3.84 -0.69
C SER A 177 17.17 3.11 -1.95
N CYS A 178 17.34 3.84 -3.06
CA CYS A 178 17.85 3.30 -4.31
C CYS A 178 19.37 3.13 -4.30
N GLY A 179 20.12 3.96 -3.55
CA GLY A 179 21.54 3.75 -3.31
C GLY A 179 21.82 2.49 -2.47
N GLU A 180 21.01 2.25 -1.43
CA GLU A 180 21.17 1.11 -0.51
C GLU A 180 20.89 -0.23 -1.19
N ARG A 181 19.94 -0.23 -2.13
CA ARG A 181 19.58 -1.35 -3.00
C ARG A 181 19.23 -0.77 -4.37
N PRO A 182 20.03 -1.03 -5.44
CA PRO A 182 19.88 -0.43 -6.77
C PRO A 182 18.65 -0.97 -7.52
N PHE A 183 17.48 -0.59 -7.03
CA PHE A 183 16.18 -0.85 -7.66
C PHE A 183 15.98 0.00 -8.91
N ILE A 184 16.56 1.21 -8.90
CA ILE A 184 16.54 2.19 -9.98
C ILE A 184 17.96 2.71 -10.10
N THR A 185 18.50 2.70 -11.32
CA THR A 185 19.85 3.22 -11.62
C THR A 185 19.80 4.45 -12.51
N SER A 186 20.89 5.23 -12.49
CA SER A 186 21.14 6.36 -13.40
C SER A 186 20.86 6.00 -14.87
N GLN A 187 21.35 4.83 -15.30
CA GLN A 187 21.16 4.30 -16.66
C GLN A 187 19.70 3.92 -16.95
N GLN A 188 18.94 3.38 -15.99
CA GLN A 188 17.51 3.11 -16.20
C GLN A 188 16.72 4.40 -16.36
N VAL A 189 17.04 5.45 -15.59
CA VAL A 189 16.45 6.78 -15.75
C VAL A 189 16.78 7.38 -17.12
N LEU A 190 18.04 7.30 -17.57
CA LEU A 190 18.45 7.81 -18.89
C LEU A 190 17.82 7.07 -20.07
N ASN A 191 17.50 5.79 -19.91
CA ASN A 191 16.88 4.97 -20.96
C ASN A 191 15.33 5.01 -20.96
N ASP A 192 14.70 5.66 -19.97
CA ASP A 192 13.24 5.81 -19.94
C ASP A 192 12.74 6.69 -21.11
N PRO A 193 11.65 6.32 -21.82
CA PRO A 193 11.19 7.05 -23.01
C PRO A 193 10.46 8.37 -22.73
N SER A 194 10.39 8.85 -21.48
CA SER A 194 9.70 10.10 -21.12
C SER A 194 10.31 11.37 -21.72
N ASP A 195 9.44 12.31 -22.13
CA ASP A 195 9.77 13.60 -22.76
C ASP A 195 10.36 14.65 -21.80
N PHE A 196 10.41 14.40 -20.48
CA PHE A 196 10.92 15.32 -19.47
C PHE A 196 12.47 15.38 -19.46
N VAL A 197 13.09 15.81 -20.57
CA VAL A 197 14.54 15.71 -20.81
C VAL A 197 15.38 16.41 -19.72
N LYS A 198 14.95 17.56 -19.22
CA LYS A 198 15.69 18.33 -18.20
C LYS A 198 15.64 17.64 -16.84
N GLU A 199 14.43 17.30 -16.39
CA GLU A 199 14.16 16.63 -15.12
C GLU A 199 14.82 15.24 -15.10
N LYS A 200 14.80 14.54 -16.24
CA LYS A 200 15.48 13.26 -16.46
C LYS A 200 16.99 13.36 -16.31
N ALA A 201 17.61 14.43 -16.84
CA ALA A 201 19.04 14.68 -16.65
C ALA A 201 19.37 14.96 -15.16
N GLU A 202 18.58 15.81 -14.49
CA GLU A 202 18.75 16.12 -13.05
C GLU A 202 18.63 14.85 -12.17
N VAL A 203 17.60 14.04 -12.40
CA VAL A 203 17.39 12.78 -11.67
C VAL A 203 18.52 11.79 -11.98
N ALA A 204 18.92 11.63 -13.24
CA ALA A 204 20.02 10.73 -13.61
C ALA A 204 21.35 11.14 -12.97
N GLU A 205 21.71 12.42 -12.99
CA GLU A 205 22.93 12.95 -12.34
C GLU A 205 22.90 12.69 -10.83
N CYS A 206 21.76 12.90 -10.17
CA CYS A 206 21.63 12.64 -8.73
C CYS A 206 21.79 11.14 -8.40
N PHE A 207 21.23 10.25 -9.21
CA PHE A 207 21.40 8.80 -9.06
C PHE A 207 22.85 8.37 -9.34
N GLU A 208 23.51 8.92 -10.36
CA GLU A 208 24.92 8.65 -10.64
C GLU A 208 25.83 9.10 -9.48
N LYS A 209 25.56 10.28 -8.90
CA LYS A 209 26.24 10.75 -7.68
C LYS A 209 26.03 9.78 -6.52
N MET A 210 24.80 9.33 -6.26
CA MET A 210 24.50 8.32 -5.23
C MET A 210 25.27 7.00 -5.45
N GLU A 211 25.27 6.49 -6.69
CA GLU A 211 26.00 5.29 -7.11
C GLU A 211 27.53 5.45 -6.91
N SER A 212 28.06 6.64 -7.23
CA SER A 212 29.48 6.97 -7.09
C SER A 212 29.95 7.04 -5.63
N LEU A 213 29.08 7.48 -4.71
CA LEU A 213 29.39 7.61 -3.29
C LEU A 213 29.69 6.27 -2.63
N ARG A 214 29.08 5.17 -3.09
CA ARG A 214 29.25 3.81 -2.55
C ARG A 214 29.15 3.79 -1.02
N LEU A 215 28.04 4.33 -0.52
CA LEU A 215 27.81 4.50 0.91
C LEU A 215 27.81 3.15 1.64
N ASP A 216 28.45 3.09 2.81
CA ASP A 216 28.35 1.94 3.69
C ASP A 216 27.03 1.93 4.49
N ALA A 217 26.75 0.82 5.20
CA ALA A 217 25.50 0.64 5.94
C ALA A 217 25.33 1.66 7.10
N ARG A 218 26.43 2.17 7.68
CA ARG A 218 26.38 3.20 8.72
C ARG A 218 26.11 4.57 8.10
N GLU A 219 26.76 4.90 6.99
CA GLU A 219 26.50 6.13 6.24
C GLU A 219 25.04 6.20 5.80
N HIS A 220 24.49 5.12 5.23
CA HIS A 220 23.07 5.02 4.91
C HIS A 220 22.17 5.25 6.14
N ALA A 221 22.43 4.58 7.27
CA ALA A 221 21.62 4.75 8.48
C ALA A 221 21.64 6.19 9.02
N MET A 222 22.82 6.82 9.04
CA MET A 222 23.01 8.19 9.52
C MET A 222 22.38 9.21 8.56
N LEU A 223 22.57 9.06 7.25
CA LEU A 223 21.97 9.94 6.23
C LEU A 223 20.45 9.84 6.20
N ARG A 224 19.86 8.64 6.38
CA ARG A 224 18.40 8.46 6.47
C ARG A 224 17.83 9.14 7.72
N THR A 225 18.50 9.03 8.86
CA THR A 225 18.07 9.73 10.09
C THR A 225 18.23 11.25 9.94
N TYR A 226 19.35 11.71 9.38
CA TYR A 226 19.61 13.12 9.11
C TYR A 226 18.56 13.72 8.15
N ALA A 227 18.26 13.07 7.03
CA ALA A 227 17.26 13.53 6.06
C ALA A 227 15.85 13.60 6.68
N LEU A 228 15.48 12.65 7.53
CA LEU A 228 14.19 12.65 8.25
C LEU A 228 14.09 13.77 9.30
N MET A 229 15.22 14.19 9.87
CA MET A 229 15.28 15.14 10.98
C MET A 229 15.83 16.52 10.61
N LYS A 230 16.08 16.78 9.31
CA LYS A 230 16.88 17.91 8.77
C LYS A 230 16.61 19.27 9.40
N ASP A 231 15.34 19.57 9.66
CA ASP A 231 14.86 20.87 10.17
C ASP A 231 14.75 20.93 11.71
N THR A 232 15.34 19.95 12.42
CA THR A 232 15.35 19.88 13.88
C THR A 232 16.74 20.18 14.45
N PRO A 233 16.87 20.67 15.71
CA PRO A 233 18.16 20.86 16.35
C PRO A 233 19.06 19.60 16.38
N SER A 234 18.45 18.41 16.41
CA SER A 234 19.17 17.12 16.36
C SER A 234 19.88 16.86 15.04
N ALA A 235 19.47 17.49 13.93
CA ALA A 235 20.15 17.38 12.64
C ALA A 235 21.59 17.90 12.70
N TYR A 236 21.86 18.98 13.44
CA TYR A 236 23.21 19.50 13.59
C TYR A 236 24.12 18.47 14.25
N GLN A 237 23.66 17.84 15.35
CA GLN A 237 24.43 16.80 16.04
C GLN A 237 24.69 15.58 15.13
N LEU A 238 23.68 15.11 14.40
CA LEU A 238 23.81 14.02 13.42
C LEU A 238 24.78 14.38 12.29
N GLY A 239 24.72 15.62 11.79
CA GLY A 239 25.62 16.15 10.76
C GLY A 239 27.08 16.18 11.23
N PHE A 240 27.34 16.69 12.45
CA PHE A 240 28.68 16.65 13.05
C PHE A 240 29.19 15.21 13.25
N GLN A 241 28.35 14.30 13.73
CA GLN A 241 28.73 12.88 13.87
C GLN A 241 29.06 12.24 12.51
N LEU A 242 28.29 12.54 11.46
CA LEU A 242 28.53 12.01 10.12
C LEU A 242 29.80 12.59 9.49
N ALA A 243 30.02 13.90 9.61
CA ALA A 243 31.23 14.55 9.14
C ALA A 243 32.49 14.00 9.84
N ALA A 244 32.45 13.82 11.16
CA ALA A 244 33.52 13.19 11.93
C ALA A 244 33.76 11.73 11.51
N TYR A 245 32.70 10.96 11.25
CA TYR A 245 32.81 9.59 10.73
C TYR A 245 33.51 9.56 9.36
N HIS A 246 33.08 10.40 8.42
CA HIS A 246 33.71 10.51 7.10
C HIS A 246 35.19 10.90 7.20
N GLN A 247 35.56 11.86 8.07
CA GLN A 247 36.96 12.26 8.27
C GLN A 247 37.84 11.11 8.79
N VAL A 248 37.31 10.21 9.63
CA VAL A 248 38.08 9.09 10.20
C VAL A 248 38.21 7.93 9.21
N VAL A 249 37.12 7.57 8.52
CA VAL A 249 37.04 6.37 7.66
C VAL A 249 37.41 6.68 6.20
N HIS A 250 36.96 7.80 5.66
CA HIS A 250 37.13 8.19 4.26
C HIS A 250 38.12 9.35 4.11
N ARG A 251 39.31 9.21 4.73
CA ARG A 251 40.37 10.23 4.81
C ARG A 251 40.80 10.83 3.45
N ASN A 252 40.66 10.04 2.37
CA ASN A 252 41.01 10.43 1.02
C ASN A 252 39.91 11.25 0.32
N ASP A 253 38.74 11.40 0.93
CA ASP A 253 37.62 12.21 0.42
C ASP A 253 37.14 13.22 1.48
N PRO A 254 37.90 14.31 1.74
CA PRO A 254 37.56 15.29 2.77
C PRO A 254 36.23 16.02 2.51
N LEU A 255 35.73 15.99 1.26
CA LEU A 255 34.47 16.62 0.87
C LEU A 255 33.29 15.63 0.85
N ARG A 256 33.48 14.37 1.26
CA ARG A 256 32.45 13.31 1.23
C ARG A 256 31.14 13.72 1.91
N PHE A 257 31.22 14.43 3.04
CA PHE A 257 30.02 14.95 3.72
C PHE A 257 29.21 15.91 2.84
N LEU A 258 29.87 16.85 2.17
CA LEU A 258 29.21 17.80 1.25
C LEU A 258 28.64 17.08 0.02
N LYS A 259 29.38 16.11 -0.55
CA LYS A 259 28.87 15.26 -1.65
C LYS A 259 27.62 14.49 -1.24
N CYS A 260 27.55 13.99 -0.01
CA CYS A 260 26.33 13.35 0.48
C CYS A 260 25.16 14.34 0.57
N LEU A 261 25.39 15.56 1.09
CA LEU A 261 24.36 16.60 1.20
C LEU A 261 23.84 17.10 -0.16
N ASP A 262 24.72 17.18 -1.17
CA ASP A 262 24.33 17.51 -2.56
C ASP A 262 23.25 16.55 -3.07
N VAL A 263 23.46 15.24 -2.88
CA VAL A 263 22.51 14.20 -3.29
C VAL A 263 21.21 14.22 -2.46
N LEU A 264 21.24 14.71 -1.22
CA LEU A 264 20.02 14.93 -0.42
C LEU A 264 19.23 16.19 -0.83
N SER A 265 19.71 16.97 -1.81
CA SER A 265 19.10 18.23 -2.22
C SER A 265 18.27 18.13 -3.52
N ILE A 266 18.02 16.91 -4.01
CA ILE A 266 17.20 16.63 -5.20
C ILE A 266 15.76 17.18 -5.08
N SER A 267 15.26 17.75 -6.18
CA SER A 267 13.87 18.19 -6.28
C SER A 267 12.90 16.99 -6.27
N GLY A 268 11.87 17.08 -5.41
CA GLY A 268 10.75 16.14 -5.44
C GLY A 268 9.94 16.24 -6.74
N ASP A 269 9.87 17.40 -7.37
CA ASP A 269 9.10 17.61 -8.61
C ASP A 269 9.74 16.90 -9.80
N SER A 270 11.08 16.93 -9.90
CA SER A 270 11.83 16.23 -10.95
C SER A 270 11.69 14.70 -10.81
N LEU A 271 11.74 14.18 -9.57
CA LEU A 271 11.41 12.78 -9.29
C LEU A 271 9.96 12.45 -9.67
N VAL A 272 8.99 13.31 -9.34
CA VAL A 272 7.57 13.09 -9.68
C VAL A 272 7.37 13.06 -11.19
N ALA A 273 7.92 14.02 -11.93
CA ALA A 273 7.79 14.11 -13.39
C ALA A 273 8.29 12.84 -14.08
N VAL A 274 9.50 12.38 -13.72
CA VAL A 274 10.17 11.26 -14.39
C VAL A 274 9.66 9.89 -13.90
N LEU A 275 9.55 9.69 -12.59
CA LEU A 275 9.34 8.35 -12.02
C LEU A 275 7.89 8.05 -11.61
N PHE A 276 7.07 9.06 -11.32
CA PHE A 276 5.72 8.84 -10.75
C PHE A 276 4.58 9.30 -11.66
N ARG A 277 4.76 10.34 -12.48
CA ARG A 277 3.73 10.87 -13.38
C ARG A 277 3.16 9.82 -14.34
N PRO A 278 3.94 8.86 -14.89
CA PRO A 278 3.37 7.76 -15.69
C PRO A 278 2.41 6.84 -14.92
N SER A 279 2.50 6.78 -13.58
CA SER A 279 1.63 5.97 -12.73
C SER A 279 0.49 6.75 -12.08
N ILE A 280 0.69 8.02 -11.73
CA ILE A 280 -0.28 8.85 -11.00
C ILE A 280 -1.00 9.89 -11.87
N GLY A 281 -0.53 10.11 -13.10
CA GLY A 281 -1.03 11.15 -13.99
C GLY A 281 -0.92 12.54 -13.37
N GLU A 282 -2.01 13.31 -13.45
CA GLU A 282 -2.11 14.67 -12.88
C GLU A 282 -2.41 14.69 -11.37
N ALA A 283 -2.36 13.55 -10.67
CA ALA A 283 -2.56 13.51 -9.23
C ALA A 283 -1.36 14.13 -8.49
N SER A 284 -1.65 15.01 -7.54
CA SER A 284 -0.62 15.61 -6.68
C SER A 284 -0.02 14.58 -5.72
N MET A 285 1.30 14.41 -5.77
CA MET A 285 2.07 13.58 -4.82
C MET A 285 1.80 14.00 -3.36
N SER A 286 1.63 15.29 -3.10
CA SER A 286 1.30 15.84 -1.77
C SER A 286 -0.05 15.34 -1.25
N ARG A 287 -1.07 15.23 -2.13
CA ARG A 287 -2.37 14.64 -1.78
C ARG A 287 -2.25 13.13 -1.56
N LEU A 288 -1.54 12.43 -2.42
CA LEU A 288 -1.29 10.99 -2.29
C LEU A 288 -0.57 10.65 -0.97
N ILE A 289 0.42 11.44 -0.56
CA ILE A 289 1.07 11.34 0.76
C ILE A 289 0.04 11.52 1.89
N ALA A 290 -0.79 12.57 1.81
CA ALA A 290 -1.79 12.87 2.82
C ALA A 290 -2.85 11.75 2.95
N ASP A 291 -3.35 11.20 1.83
CA ASP A 291 -4.33 10.12 1.81
C ASP A 291 -3.72 8.78 2.27
N ILE A 292 -2.45 8.51 1.98
CA ILE A 292 -1.74 7.35 2.52
C ILE A 292 -1.61 7.50 4.04
N LEU A 293 -1.05 8.61 4.53
CA LEU A 293 -0.80 8.88 5.97
C LEU A 293 -2.10 9.01 6.79
N ASN A 294 -3.16 9.57 6.21
CA ASN A 294 -4.49 9.65 6.80
C ASN A 294 -5.48 8.75 6.03
N PRO A 295 -5.42 7.42 6.21
CA PRO A 295 -6.39 6.53 5.59
C PRO A 295 -7.75 6.76 6.25
N ARG A 296 -8.55 7.67 5.68
CA ARG A 296 -9.90 7.99 6.13
C ARG A 296 -10.64 6.67 6.32
N LYS A 297 -11.20 6.43 7.52
CA LYS A 297 -12.18 5.36 7.67
C LYS A 297 -13.27 5.60 6.61
N PRO A 298 -13.67 4.59 5.82
CA PRO A 298 -14.83 4.75 4.96
C PRO A 298 -16.00 5.17 5.85
N GLU A 299 -16.66 6.26 5.50
CA GLU A 299 -17.85 6.69 6.24
C GLU A 299 -18.86 5.54 6.28
N PRO A 300 -19.57 5.35 7.40
CA PRO A 300 -20.70 4.43 7.43
C PRO A 300 -21.73 4.95 6.42
N VAL A 301 -21.83 4.28 5.27
CA VAL A 301 -22.81 4.60 4.23
C VAL A 301 -24.17 4.70 4.90
N ALA A 302 -24.73 5.92 4.92
CA ALA A 302 -26.05 6.15 5.48
C ALA A 302 -27.04 5.25 4.73
N LEU A 303 -27.62 4.30 5.45
CA LEU A 303 -28.68 3.46 4.88
C LEU A 303 -29.78 4.38 4.37
N PRO A 304 -30.21 4.26 3.09
CA PRO A 304 -31.33 5.04 2.62
C PRO A 304 -32.54 4.77 3.51
N PRO A 305 -33.36 5.78 3.83
CA PRO A 305 -34.47 5.62 4.76
C PRO A 305 -35.37 4.47 4.29
N ALA A 306 -35.68 3.56 5.21
CA ALA A 306 -36.48 2.38 4.91
C ALA A 306 -37.81 2.82 4.30
N ARG A 307 -38.06 2.48 3.04
CA ARG A 307 -39.38 2.64 2.44
C ARG A 307 -40.33 1.77 3.25
N GLY A 308 -41.33 2.40 3.87
CA GLY A 308 -42.37 1.69 4.60
C GLY A 308 -43.13 0.70 3.70
N PRO A 309 -43.89 -0.24 4.30
CA PRO A 309 -44.57 -1.27 3.53
C PRO A 309 -45.52 -0.63 2.50
N ARG A 310 -45.30 -0.90 1.22
CA ARG A 310 -46.33 -0.66 0.20
C ARG A 310 -47.34 -1.80 0.28
N THR A 311 -48.30 -1.68 1.20
CA THR A 311 -49.62 -2.26 0.97
C THR A 311 -50.29 -1.42 -0.11
N ASP A 312 -50.51 -2.03 -1.28
CA ASP A 312 -51.71 -1.87 -2.09
C ASP A 312 -51.57 -2.74 -3.33
N PHE A 313 -51.92 -4.00 -3.13
CA PHE A 313 -52.17 -4.96 -4.20
C PHE A 313 -53.68 -4.88 -4.47
N CYS A 314 -54.11 -4.13 -5.48
CA CYS A 314 -55.50 -4.14 -5.93
C CYS A 314 -55.58 -4.78 -7.30
N VAL A 315 -56.27 -5.91 -7.37
CA VAL A 315 -56.51 -6.66 -8.61
C VAL A 315 -57.90 -6.27 -9.10
N GLU A 316 -57.95 -5.40 -10.10
CA GLU A 316 -59.14 -5.33 -10.96
C GLU A 316 -58.75 -4.80 -12.36
N GLY A 317 -59.03 -5.63 -13.36
CA GLY A 317 -59.16 -5.21 -14.75
C GLY A 317 -60.58 -5.51 -15.22
N LEU A 318 -60.92 -5.01 -16.42
CA LEU A 318 -62.25 -5.05 -17.06
C LEU A 318 -63.26 -4.00 -16.56
N LEU A 319 -63.26 -2.84 -17.23
CA LEU A 319 -64.29 -2.48 -18.21
C LEU A 319 -63.78 -1.26 -19.01
N GLY A 320 -63.87 -1.28 -20.33
CA GLY A 320 -63.10 -0.38 -21.19
C GLY A 320 -63.93 0.66 -21.94
N ARG A 321 -63.25 1.47 -22.76
CA ARG A 321 -63.75 1.93 -24.08
C ARG A 321 -62.62 2.51 -24.95
N ASN A 322 -62.81 2.38 -26.26
CA ASN A 322 -61.91 2.84 -27.32
C ASN A 322 -61.83 4.37 -27.41
N ILE A 323 -60.82 4.93 -28.10
CA ILE A 323 -60.97 5.65 -29.40
C ILE A 323 -59.62 6.26 -29.88
N SER A 324 -59.25 5.91 -31.12
CA SER A 324 -58.38 6.59 -32.13
C SER A 324 -57.09 7.36 -31.76
N SER A 325 -55.97 6.91 -32.37
CA SER A 325 -54.97 7.76 -33.05
C SER A 325 -55.46 8.12 -34.48
N PRO A 326 -54.78 8.93 -35.36
CA PRO A 326 -53.37 9.40 -35.33
C PRO A 326 -53.06 10.84 -35.88
N SER A 327 -51.76 11.21 -35.85
CA SER A 327 -50.93 11.99 -36.83
C SER A 327 -51.36 13.31 -37.50
N THR A 328 -50.43 14.30 -37.52
CA THR A 328 -49.98 15.26 -38.61
C THR A 328 -49.43 16.55 -37.93
N SER A 329 -48.19 17.06 -38.05
CA SER A 329 -47.27 17.42 -39.17
C SER A 329 -47.33 18.92 -39.56
N ALA A 330 -46.20 19.47 -40.08
CA ALA A 330 -45.91 20.88 -40.47
C ALA A 330 -45.58 21.82 -39.28
N LEU A 331 -44.39 22.46 -39.20
CA LEU A 331 -43.74 23.47 -40.07
C LEU A 331 -44.44 24.84 -40.03
N ASP A 332 -43.76 25.88 -39.52
CA ASP A 332 -43.19 26.91 -40.42
C ASP A 332 -42.11 27.80 -39.73
N ASN A 333 -41.58 28.78 -40.47
CA ASN A 333 -40.22 29.30 -40.38
C ASN A 333 -40.13 30.85 -40.19
N SER A 334 -38.90 31.34 -40.03
CA SER A 334 -38.40 32.71 -40.33
C SER A 334 -38.53 33.87 -39.32
N SER A 335 -37.36 34.23 -38.76
CA SER A 335 -36.67 35.54 -38.86
C SER A 335 -37.40 36.88 -38.70
N LEU A 336 -36.84 37.74 -37.81
CA LEU A 336 -36.32 39.09 -38.18
C LEU A 336 -35.48 39.75 -37.04
N ARG A 337 -34.43 40.48 -37.44
CA ARG A 337 -33.53 41.41 -36.70
C ARG A 337 -33.53 42.74 -37.52
N PRO A 338 -32.77 43.83 -37.21
CA PRO A 338 -32.03 44.27 -36.01
C PRO A 338 -32.54 45.65 -35.50
N THR A 339 -31.88 46.41 -34.59
CA THR A 339 -30.86 47.48 -34.88
C THR A 339 -30.15 47.97 -33.57
N THR A 340 -28.80 47.93 -33.46
CA THR A 340 -27.77 49.02 -33.53
C THR A 340 -27.72 50.08 -32.39
N SER A 341 -26.66 50.07 -31.55
CA SER A 341 -25.53 51.06 -31.43
C SER A 341 -25.83 52.33 -30.59
N VAL A 342 -24.96 52.93 -29.76
CA VAL A 342 -23.59 53.52 -29.93
C VAL A 342 -23.01 53.73 -28.49
N ALA A 343 -21.82 53.23 -28.09
CA ALA A 343 -20.43 53.80 -28.11
C ALA A 343 -20.03 54.84 -27.01
N SER A 344 -18.72 54.84 -26.69
CA SER A 344 -17.95 55.39 -25.54
C SER A 344 -17.68 56.94 -25.60
N PRO A 345 -16.73 57.63 -24.86
CA PRO A 345 -15.51 57.17 -24.13
C PRO A 345 -15.02 57.93 -22.84
N GLU A 346 -13.96 57.36 -22.22
CA GLU A 346 -12.72 57.98 -21.65
C GLU A 346 -12.56 58.74 -20.30
N SER A 347 -11.29 58.68 -19.83
CA SER A 347 -10.55 59.40 -18.75
C SER A 347 -10.59 58.84 -17.31
N VAL A 348 -9.57 58.88 -16.44
CA VAL A 348 -8.07 58.88 -16.40
C VAL A 348 -7.65 59.34 -14.97
N SER A 349 -6.43 59.01 -14.49
CA SER A 349 -5.78 59.33 -13.18
C SER A 349 -6.11 58.41 -11.98
N GLY A 350 -5.21 58.08 -11.03
CA GLY A 350 -3.73 58.18 -11.01
C GLY A 350 -3.10 58.79 -9.73
N THR A 351 -2.44 57.97 -8.88
CA THR A 351 -1.39 58.24 -7.84
C THR A 351 -0.89 56.85 -7.33
N GLU A 352 0.37 56.50 -7.00
CA GLU A 352 1.43 57.09 -6.15
C GLU A 352 1.01 57.29 -4.68
N GLU A 353 1.82 57.18 -3.62
CA GLU A 353 3.00 56.34 -3.32
C GLU A 353 2.58 55.42 -2.10
N VAL A 354 3.38 54.70 -1.29
CA VAL A 354 4.83 54.53 -1.05
C VAL A 354 5.08 53.04 -0.75
#